data_AF-A0A2X4TLF6-F1
#
_entry.id   AF-A0A2X4TLF6-F1
#
_cell.length_a   1.000
_cell.length_b   1.000
_cell.length_c   1.000
_cell.angle_alpha   90.00
_cell.angle_beta   90.00
_cell.angle_gamma   90.00
#
_symmetry.space_group_name_H-M   'P 1'
#
loop_
_entity.id
_entity.type
_entity.pdbx_description
1 polymer ?
#
loop_
_entity_poly.entity_id
_entity_poly.type
_entity_poly.pdbx_seq_one_letter_code
_entity_poly.pdbx_strand_id
1 'polypeptide(L)' 'MEPNSYSNFDSRYVQDIRLGSLQYAQVWNGPGFNDTSGYVITGITNSNSDELVDGAHRRPIQKLIGNQWYNVVSI' A
#
# COMPACT_ATOMS: atom_id res chain seq x y z
N MET A 1 -22.17 15.25 24.35
CA MET A 1 -21.30 16.32 24.88
C MET A 1 -20.17 16.45 23.89
N GLU A 2 -20.04 17.62 23.26
CA GLU A 2 -18.91 17.88 22.34
C GLU A 2 -17.67 18.26 23.15
N PRO A 3 -16.54 17.56 22.99
CA PRO A 3 -15.30 17.94 23.63
C PRO A 3 -14.66 19.13 22.91
N ASN A 4 -13.91 19.95 23.66
CA ASN A 4 -13.14 21.08 23.10
C ASN A 4 -11.94 20.62 22.25
N SER A 5 -11.62 19.32 22.26
CA SER A 5 -10.62 18.67 21.42
C SER A 5 -10.88 17.17 21.36
N TYR A 6 -10.66 16.56 20.19
CA TYR A 6 -10.78 15.13 19.96
C TYR A 6 -9.44 14.38 20.02
N SER A 7 -8.32 15.06 20.31
CA SER A 7 -6.96 14.50 20.21
C SER A 7 -6.74 13.20 21.02
N ASN A 8 -7.34 13.10 22.21
CA ASN A 8 -7.29 11.90 23.02
C ASN A 8 -8.09 10.73 22.42
N PHE A 9 -9.10 10.99 21.59
CA PHE A 9 -9.84 9.96 20.85
C PHE A 9 -9.08 9.59 19.57
N ASP A 10 -8.66 10.58 18.78
CA ASP A 10 -8.01 10.44 17.47
C ASP A 10 -6.70 9.63 17.49
N SER A 11 -6.06 9.49 18.65
CA SER A 11 -4.84 8.68 18.81
C SER A 11 -5.11 7.19 19.03
N ARG A 12 -6.38 6.75 19.12
CA ARG A 12 -6.75 5.39 19.55
C ARG A 12 -7.45 4.54 18.49
N TYR A 13 -7.76 5.09 17.32
CA TYR A 13 -8.40 4.36 16.23
C TYR A 13 -7.79 4.72 14.88
N VAL A 14 -8.04 3.85 13.91
CA VAL A 14 -7.75 4.13 12.50
C VAL A 14 -8.83 5.06 11.98
N GLN A 15 -8.43 6.23 11.51
CA GLN A 15 -9.34 7.22 10.92
C GLN A 15 -9.59 6.98 9.44
N ASP A 16 -8.59 6.42 8.74
CA ASP A 16 -8.67 6.16 7.30
C ASP A 16 -7.63 5.10 6.87
N ILE A 17 -7.87 4.49 5.71
CA ILE A 17 -6.99 3.53 5.03
C ILE A 17 -6.81 3.95 3.57
N ARG A 18 -5.57 3.90 3.07
CA ARG A 18 -5.29 4.16 1.65
C ARG A 18 -4.20 3.26 1.09
N LEU A 19 -4.12 3.23 -0.23
CA LEU A 19 -2.93 2.78 -0.95
C LEU A 19 -2.01 3.98 -1.16
N GLY A 20 -0.74 3.82 -0.78
CA GLY A 20 0.29 4.83 -1.00
C GLY A 20 0.73 4.91 -2.47
N SER A 21 1.92 5.47 -2.69
CA SER A 21 2.48 5.66 -4.03
C SER A 21 2.68 4.35 -4.80
N LEU A 22 2.38 4.40 -6.09
CA LEU A 22 2.62 3.31 -7.05
C LEU A 22 4.11 3.04 -7.19
N GLN A 23 4.48 1.76 -7.21
CA GLN A 23 5.79 1.28 -7.60
C GLN A 23 5.63 0.28 -8.75
N TYR A 24 6.55 0.27 -9.69
CA TYR A 24 6.59 -0.66 -10.81
C TYR A 24 7.89 -1.46 -10.78
N ALA A 25 7.83 -2.74 -11.14
CA ALA A 25 9.00 -3.56 -11.42
C ALA A 25 8.72 -4.45 -12.64
N GLN A 26 9.75 -4.60 -13.48
CA GLN A 26 9.74 -5.60 -14.54
C GLN A 26 9.79 -7.00 -13.92
N VAL A 27 8.92 -7.89 -14.40
CA VAL A 27 8.81 -9.30 -13.96
C VAL A 27 9.53 -10.21 -14.95
N TRP A 28 9.25 -10.08 -16.25
CA TRP A 28 9.93 -10.89 -17.28
C TRP A 28 11.42 -10.53 -17.35
N ASN A 29 12.30 -11.49 -17.07
CA ASN A 29 13.75 -11.27 -16.97
C ASN A 29 14.14 -10.08 -16.06
N GLY A 30 13.28 -9.73 -15.11
CA GLY A 30 13.45 -8.60 -14.20
C GLY A 30 13.47 -9.03 -12.74
N PRO A 31 13.79 -8.12 -11.81
CA PRO A 31 13.87 -8.45 -10.39
C PRO A 31 12.49 -8.73 -9.76
N GLY A 32 11.40 -8.32 -10.42
CA GLY A 32 10.05 -8.38 -9.89
C GLY A 32 9.95 -7.73 -8.51
N PHE A 33 9.06 -8.26 -7.68
CA PHE A 33 8.99 -7.93 -6.26
C PHE A 33 9.05 -9.22 -5.44
N ASN A 34 9.92 -9.23 -4.42
CA ASN A 34 9.80 -10.18 -3.32
C ASN A 34 8.70 -9.72 -2.36
N ASP A 35 8.26 -10.64 -1.50
CA ASP A 35 7.39 -10.28 -0.39
C ASP A 35 8.03 -9.14 0.43
N THR A 36 7.22 -8.15 0.75
CA THR A 36 7.62 -6.96 1.47
C THR A 36 6.46 -6.56 2.37
N SER A 37 6.71 -6.59 3.68
CA SER A 37 5.71 -6.27 4.70
C SER A 37 4.94 -4.99 4.38
N GLY A 38 3.60 -5.06 4.38
CA GLY A 38 2.72 -3.93 4.11
C GLY A 38 2.52 -3.56 2.65
N TYR A 39 3.08 -4.28 1.68
CA TYR A 39 2.88 -4.02 0.25
C TYR A 39 1.94 -5.04 -0.39
N VAL A 40 1.15 -4.58 -1.36
CA VAL A 40 0.28 -5.43 -2.18
C VAL A 40 0.48 -5.15 -3.66
N ILE A 41 0.36 -6.19 -4.49
CA ILE A 41 0.31 -6.06 -5.94
C ILE A 41 -1.04 -5.45 -6.31
N THR A 42 -1.03 -4.37 -7.08
CA THR A 42 -2.23 -3.62 -7.51
C THR A 42 -2.45 -3.65 -9.01
N GLY A 43 -1.57 -4.30 -9.77
CA GLY A 43 -1.71 -4.43 -11.21
C GLY A 43 -0.62 -5.30 -11.80
N ILE A 44 -0.96 -5.99 -12.88
CA ILE A 44 -0.06 -6.81 -13.69
C ILE A 44 -0.18 -6.33 -15.13
N THR A 45 0.94 -6.27 -15.84
CA THR A 45 0.98 -5.86 -17.24
C THR A 45 1.55 -6.98 -18.10
N ASN A 46 0.86 -7.26 -19.20
CA ASN A 46 1.39 -7.94 -20.36
C ASN A 46 1.09 -7.01 -21.56
N SER A 47 2.16 -6.55 -22.21
CA SER A 47 2.13 -5.52 -23.25
C SER A 47 2.11 -6.09 -24.67
N ASN A 48 2.50 -7.35 -24.85
CA ASN A 48 2.59 -8.03 -26.14
C ASN A 48 1.51 -9.13 -26.33
N SER A 49 0.64 -9.31 -25.34
CA SER A 49 -0.46 -10.30 -25.30
C SER A 49 -0.03 -11.75 -25.49
N ASP A 50 1.18 -12.11 -25.08
CA ASP A 50 1.64 -13.50 -25.00
C ASP A 50 1.22 -14.20 -23.68
N GLU A 51 1.79 -15.35 -23.38
CA GLU A 51 1.53 -16.11 -22.15
C GLU A 51 2.32 -15.62 -20.91
N LEU A 52 3.17 -14.60 -21.04
CA LEU A 52 4.13 -14.18 -20.02
C LEU A 52 3.72 -12.87 -19.33
N VAL A 53 4.25 -12.62 -18.12
CA VAL A 53 4.00 -11.36 -17.40
C VAL A 53 5.21 -10.43 -17.54
N ASP A 54 5.00 -9.24 -18.11
CA ASP A 54 6.07 -8.26 -18.32
C ASP A 54 6.41 -7.48 -17.05
N GLY A 55 5.39 -7.09 -16.28
CA GLY A 55 5.57 -6.15 -15.18
C GLY A 55 4.49 -6.22 -14.12
N ALA A 56 4.84 -5.74 -12.94
CA ALA A 56 3.97 -5.67 -11.78
C ALA A 56 3.99 -4.28 -11.17
N HIS A 57 2.82 -3.87 -10.69
CA HIS A 57 2.61 -2.68 -9.90
C HIS A 57 2.33 -3.05 -8.45
N ARG A 58 2.96 -2.38 -7.49
CA ARG A 58 2.63 -2.53 -6.07
C ARG A 58 2.44 -1.19 -5.37
N ARG A 59 1.74 -1.20 -4.25
CA ARG A 59 1.55 -0.03 -3.36
C ARG A 59 1.66 -0.46 -1.90
N PRO A 60 2.19 0.38 -1.00
CA PRO A 60 2.07 0.14 0.43
C PRO A 60 0.64 0.42 0.90
N ILE A 61 0.12 -0.39 1.80
CA ILE A 61 -1.11 -0.09 2.54
C ILE A 61 -0.74 0.87 3.68
N GLN A 62 -1.48 1.96 3.82
CA GLN A 62 -1.27 2.96 4.85
C GLN A 62 -2.53 3.17 5.70
N LYS A 63 -2.34 3.46 6.99
CA LYS A 63 -3.40 3.82 7.93
C LYS A 63 -3.17 5.20 8.54
N LEU A 64 -4.24 5.95 8.75
CA LEU A 64 -4.22 7.24 9.44
C LEU A 64 -4.54 7.01 10.93
N ILE A 65 -3.61 7.43 11.81
CA ILE A 65 -3.82 7.47 13.27
C ILE A 65 -3.27 8.82 13.77
N GLY A 66 -4.07 9.58 14.52
CA GLY A 66 -3.63 10.85 15.12
C GLY A 66 -3.09 11.87 14.10
N ASN A 67 -3.73 11.99 12.94
CA ASN A 67 -3.30 12.87 11.83
C ASN A 67 -1.94 12.50 11.19
N GLN A 68 -1.44 11.27 11.41
CA GLN A 68 -0.23 10.75 10.78
C GLN A 68 -0.50 9.46 10.01
N TRP A 69 0.08 9.36 8.81
CA TRP A 69 0.04 8.15 7.99
C TRP A 69 1.17 7.20 8.36
N TYR A 70 0.83 5.93 8.56
CA TYR A 70 1.77 4.85 8.85
C TYR A 70 1.64 3.74 7.81
N ASN A 71 2.75 3.13 7.41
CA ASN A 71 2.71 1.87 6.65
C ASN A 71 2.22 0.73 7.57
N VAL A 72 1.37 -0.13 7.03
CA VAL A 72 0.93 -1.37 7.70
C VAL A 72 2.05 -2.42 7.63
N VAL A 73 1.96 -3.45 8.46
CA VAL A 73 2.88 -4.61 8.46
C VAL A 73 2.11 -5.89 8.13
N SER A 74 2.77 -6.81 7.43
CA SER A 74 2.37 -8.21 7.22
C SER A 74 3.05 -9.12 8.25
N ILE A 75 2.38 -10.21 8.65
CA ILE A 75 2.90 -11.25 9.58
C ILE A 75 3.08 -12.59 8.88
#